data_AF-A0A3M2CL64-F1
#
_entry.id   AF-A0A3M2CL64-F1
#
_cell.length_a   1.000
_cell.length_b   1.000
_cell.length_c   1.000
_cell.angle_alpha   90.00
_cell.angle_beta   90.00
_cell.angle_gamma   90.00
#
_symmetry.space_group_name_H-M   'P 1'
#
loop_
_entity.id
_entity.type
_entity.pdbx_description
1 polymer ?
#
loop_
_entity_poly.entity_id
_entity_poly.type
_entity_poly.pdbx_seq_one_letter_code
_entity_poly.pdbx_strand_id
1 'polypeptide(L)'
;MGAVLGRLVGFIEGRYIDRPACDAAFQRMHRRDAIGDRLHLILGCLALIGICGPTSVGEIAVIPLAVFFLIRVVNTGPVWIHGFGQPAFLAALGLFGWLALSTAWSPDPGQGWRELARMRWFLMLPLLFPVIERRGMLAGALAAGLIGASVAQIASGFEPFRGWFAFRHPGRVSG
;
A
#
# COMPACT_ATOMS: atom_id res chain seq x y z
N MET A 1 -11.84 -14.33 -32.71
CA MET A 1 -10.68 -13.97 -31.85
C MET A 1 -10.42 -12.46 -31.76
N GLY A 2 -10.42 -11.70 -32.85
CA GLY A 2 -10.05 -10.26 -32.83
C GLY A 2 -10.87 -9.35 -31.89
N ALA A 3 -12.19 -9.56 -31.79
CA ALA A 3 -13.06 -8.73 -30.94
C ALA A 3 -12.79 -8.89 -29.43
N VAL A 4 -12.44 -10.10 -28.97
CA VAL A 4 -12.12 -10.38 -27.57
C VAL A 4 -10.76 -9.79 -27.21
N LEU A 5 -9.76 -9.97 -28.08
CA LEU A 5 -8.44 -9.39 -27.90
C LEU A 5 -8.52 -7.86 -27.84
N GLY A 6 -9.32 -7.23 -28.72
CA GLY A 6 -9.53 -5.78 -28.71
C GLY A 6 -10.18 -5.27 -27.42
N ARG A 7 -11.13 -6.00 -26.84
CA ARG A 7 -11.73 -5.65 -25.54
C ARG A 7 -10.75 -5.83 -24.38
N LEU A 8 -9.94 -6.89 -24.40
CA LEU A 8 -8.90 -7.10 -23.39
C LEU A 8 -7.82 -6.02 -23.45
N VAL A 9 -7.35 -5.68 -24.63
CA VAL A 9 -6.39 -4.57 -24.82
C VAL A 9 -7.01 -3.25 -24.36
N GLY A 10 -8.26 -2.95 -24.76
CA GLY A 10 -8.96 -1.75 -24.29
C GLY A 10 -9.17 -1.71 -22.77
N PHE A 11 -9.38 -2.86 -22.13
CA PHE A 11 -9.46 -2.99 -20.68
C PHE A 11 -8.10 -2.76 -20.01
N ILE A 12 -7.03 -3.39 -20.50
CA ILE A 12 -5.68 -3.22 -19.97
C ILE A 12 -5.20 -1.77 -20.15
N GLU A 13 -5.53 -1.13 -21.26
CA GLU A 13 -5.24 0.28 -21.52
C GLU A 13 -6.11 1.25 -20.69
N GLY A 14 -7.14 0.73 -19.99
CA GLY A 14 -8.05 1.53 -19.17
C GLY A 14 -8.95 2.44 -19.99
N ARG A 15 -9.30 2.09 -21.24
CA ARG A 15 -10.18 2.91 -22.10
C ARG A 15 -11.61 3.06 -21.56
N TYR A 16 -12.01 2.23 -20.61
CA TYR A 16 -13.29 2.33 -19.91
C TYR A 16 -13.26 3.31 -18.72
N ILE A 17 -12.08 3.80 -18.33
CA ILE A 17 -11.94 4.77 -17.25
C ILE A 17 -12.19 6.16 -17.82
N ASP A 18 -13.24 6.81 -17.34
CA ASP A 18 -13.50 8.22 -17.60
C ASP A 18 -12.45 9.08 -16.88
N ARG A 19 -11.31 9.29 -17.56
CA ARG A 19 -10.18 10.09 -17.04
C ARG A 19 -10.62 11.53 -16.71
N PRO A 20 -11.38 12.23 -17.57
CA PRO A 20 -11.91 13.55 -17.23
C PRO A 20 -12.72 13.58 -15.93
N ALA A 21 -13.60 12.59 -15.69
CA ALA A 21 -14.35 12.51 -14.44
C ALA A 21 -13.46 12.23 -13.23
N CYS A 22 -12.45 11.36 -13.39
CA CYS A 22 -11.45 11.08 -12.36
C CYS A 22 -10.66 12.35 -11.99
N ASP A 23 -10.14 13.07 -12.98
CA ASP A 23 -9.39 14.31 -12.78
C ASP A 23 -10.25 15.39 -12.11
N ALA A 24 -11.53 15.49 -12.51
CA ALA A 24 -12.48 16.39 -11.89
C ALA A 24 -12.75 16.04 -10.42
N ALA A 25 -12.79 14.74 -10.08
CA ALA A 25 -12.94 14.27 -8.71
C ALA A 25 -11.71 14.63 -7.85
N PHE A 26 -10.49 14.40 -8.35
CA PHE A 26 -9.25 14.82 -7.68
C PHE A 26 -9.19 16.35 -7.50
N GLN A 27 -9.50 17.13 -8.54
CA GLN A 27 -9.53 18.59 -8.43
C GLN A 27 -10.58 19.10 -7.42
N ARG A 28 -11.73 18.42 -7.32
CA ARG A 28 -12.75 18.74 -6.31
C ARG A 28 -12.23 18.44 -4.90
N MET A 29 -11.57 17.30 -4.71
CA MET A 29 -10.95 16.91 -3.44
C MET A 29 -9.92 17.96 -2.99
N HIS A 30 -8.99 18.34 -3.87
CA HIS A 30 -7.94 19.32 -3.57
C HIS A 30 -8.47 20.70 -3.20
N ARG A 31 -9.53 21.14 -3.88
CA ARG A 31 -10.17 22.43 -3.59
C ARG A 31 -10.89 22.45 -2.24
N ARG A 32 -11.51 21.33 -1.86
CA ARG A 32 -12.25 21.22 -0.60
C ARG A 32 -11.37 20.93 0.61
N ASP A 33 -10.25 20.23 0.40
CA ASP A 33 -9.45 19.66 1.49
C ASP A 33 -7.94 19.71 1.20
N ALA A 34 -7.43 20.92 0.96
CA ALA A 34 -6.01 21.15 0.68
C ALA A 34 -5.10 20.80 1.86
N ILE A 35 -5.55 21.05 3.10
CA ILE A 35 -4.79 20.73 4.31
C ILE A 35 -4.76 19.22 4.53
N GLY A 36 -5.92 18.56 4.43
CA GLY A 36 -5.98 17.11 4.56
C GLY A 36 -5.16 16.41 3.49
N ASP A 37 -5.05 16.96 2.29
CA ASP A 37 -4.19 16.41 1.24
C ASP A 37 -2.71 16.38 1.63
N ARG A 38 -2.21 17.51 2.15
CA ARG A 38 -0.82 17.62 2.60
C ARG A 38 -0.55 16.71 3.80
N LEU A 39 -1.48 16.67 4.76
CA LEU A 39 -1.34 15.81 5.93
C LEU A 39 -1.35 14.33 5.53
N HIS A 40 -2.27 13.92 4.66
CA HIS A 40 -2.31 12.55 4.13
C HIS A 40 -1.02 12.16 3.42
N LEU A 41 -0.46 13.07 2.62
CA LEU A 41 0.80 12.85 1.93
C LEU A 41 1.97 12.66 2.92
N ILE A 42 2.06 13.52 3.94
CA ILE A 42 3.09 13.40 4.99
C ILE A 42 2.96 12.07 5.71
N LEU A 43 1.74 11.71 6.14
CA LEU A 43 1.47 10.43 6.80
C LEU A 43 1.78 9.23 5.88
N GLY A 44 1.45 9.35 4.59
CA GLY A 44 1.77 8.36 3.57
C GLY A 44 3.28 8.15 3.41
N CYS A 45 4.05 9.24 3.33
CA CYS A 45 5.50 9.19 3.27
C CYS A 45 6.11 8.58 4.54
N LEU A 46 5.64 8.98 5.73
CA LEU A 46 6.11 8.42 7.00
C LEU A 46 5.80 6.92 7.11
N ALA A 47 4.61 6.50 6.69
CA ALA A 47 4.23 5.09 6.64
C ALA A 47 5.12 4.28 5.67
N LEU A 48 5.42 4.82 4.48
CA LEU A 48 6.32 4.18 3.51
C LEU A 48 7.78 4.11 3.96
N ILE A 49 8.23 5.07 4.75
CA ILE A 49 9.55 4.99 5.40
C ILE A 49 9.51 3.93 6.51
N GLY A 50 8.49 3.97 7.36
CA GLY A 50 8.34 3.08 8.51
C GLY A 50 8.18 1.61 8.14
N ILE A 51 7.46 1.29 7.05
CA ILE A 51 7.25 -0.09 6.59
C ILE A 51 8.55 -0.77 6.13
N CYS A 52 9.59 0.00 5.77
CA CYS A 52 10.90 -0.55 5.43
C CYS A 52 11.71 -0.93 6.69
N GLY A 53 11.29 -0.47 7.87
CA GLY A 53 11.93 -0.79 9.14
C GLY A 53 11.44 -2.13 9.75
N PRO A 54 11.70 -2.35 11.04
CA PRO A 54 11.14 -3.48 11.77
C PRO A 54 9.61 -3.50 11.70
N THR A 55 9.00 -4.70 11.69
CA THR A 55 7.55 -4.88 11.56
C THR A 55 6.74 -4.01 12.53
N SER A 56 7.19 -3.87 13.79
CA SER A 56 6.54 -3.03 14.80
C SER A 56 6.54 -1.55 14.44
N VAL A 57 7.64 -1.04 13.86
CA VAL A 57 7.73 0.35 13.39
C VAL A 57 6.78 0.57 12.21
N GLY A 58 6.72 -0.37 11.27
CA GLY A 58 5.77 -0.31 10.15
C GLY A 58 4.32 -0.30 10.63
N GLU A 59 3.97 -1.15 11.59
CA GLU A 59 2.62 -1.22 12.16
C GLU A 59 2.23 0.11 12.83
N ILE A 60 3.13 0.67 13.66
CA ILE A 60 2.90 1.95 14.32
C ILE A 60 2.79 3.09 13.31
N ALA A 61 3.64 3.11 12.27
CA ALA A 61 3.65 4.17 11.27
C ALA A 61 2.39 4.18 10.38
N VAL A 62 1.78 3.01 10.15
CA VAL A 62 0.56 2.91 9.33
C VAL A 62 -0.70 3.32 10.11
N ILE A 63 -0.74 3.19 11.44
CA ILE A 63 -1.94 3.51 12.25
C ILE A 63 -2.42 4.96 12.03
N PRO A 64 -1.58 6.01 12.13
CA PRO A 64 -2.02 7.38 11.87
C PRO A 64 -2.57 7.58 10.46
N LEU A 65 -1.93 6.97 9.45
CA LEU A 65 -2.40 7.03 8.07
C LEU A 65 -3.78 6.35 7.92
N ALA A 66 -3.97 5.19 8.54
CA ALA A 66 -5.23 4.46 8.51
C ALA A 66 -6.36 5.21 9.21
N VAL A 67 -6.12 5.76 10.39
CA VAL A 67 -7.09 6.58 11.12
C VAL A 67 -7.47 7.82 10.31
N PHE A 68 -6.47 8.53 9.77
CA PHE A 68 -6.71 9.71 8.96
C PHE A 68 -7.47 9.39 7.66
N PHE A 69 -7.13 8.28 7.02
CA PHE A 69 -7.85 7.78 5.85
C PHE A 69 -9.33 7.53 6.16
N LEU A 70 -9.67 6.87 7.27
CA LEU A 70 -11.05 6.60 7.65
C LEU A 70 -11.86 7.89 7.87
N ILE A 71 -11.25 8.91 8.47
CA ILE A 71 -11.88 10.23 8.63
C ILE A 71 -12.11 10.87 7.25
N ARG A 72 -11.14 10.74 6.34
CA ARG A 72 -11.16 11.37 5.02
C ARG A 72 -11.94 10.59 3.96
N VAL A 73 -12.35 9.35 4.23
CA VAL A 73 -12.99 8.46 3.24
C VAL A 73 -14.29 9.05 2.70
N VAL A 74 -15.04 9.78 3.54
CA VAL A 74 -16.29 10.44 3.16
C VAL A 74 -16.06 11.51 2.09
N ASN A 75 -14.94 12.25 2.17
CA ASN A 75 -14.60 13.29 1.20
C ASN A 75 -13.89 12.73 -0.05
N THR A 76 -13.11 11.65 0.13
CA THR A 76 -12.38 10.99 -0.97
C THR A 76 -13.23 9.97 -1.74
N GLY A 77 -14.42 9.62 -1.24
CA GLY A 77 -15.32 8.63 -1.84
C GLY A 77 -15.58 8.77 -3.34
N PRO A 78 -15.81 9.99 -3.89
CA PRO A 78 -15.94 10.16 -5.34
C PRO A 78 -14.68 9.76 -6.13
N VAL A 79 -13.49 10.01 -5.59
CA VAL A 79 -12.21 9.61 -6.19
C VAL A 79 -12.09 8.07 -6.18
N TRP A 80 -12.55 7.44 -5.11
CA TRP A 80 -12.57 5.98 -4.94
C TRP A 80 -13.39 5.25 -5.98
N ILE A 81 -14.53 5.79 -6.39
CA ILE A 81 -15.38 5.18 -7.43
C ILE A 81 -14.59 4.98 -8.73
N HIS A 82 -13.74 5.95 -9.09
CA HIS A 82 -12.87 5.84 -10.25
C HIS A 82 -11.63 4.96 -10.00
N GLY A 83 -11.15 4.88 -8.75
CA GLY A 83 -10.04 4.02 -8.35
C GLY A 83 -10.35 2.53 -8.34
N PHE A 84 -11.52 2.14 -7.83
CA PHE A 84 -11.96 0.74 -7.77
C PHE A 84 -12.11 0.11 -9.15
N GLY A 85 -12.35 0.92 -10.17
CA GLY A 85 -12.39 0.47 -11.55
C GLY A 85 -11.03 0.10 -12.12
N GLN A 86 -9.89 0.45 -11.52
CA GLN A 86 -8.59 0.23 -12.15
C GLN A 86 -8.23 -1.27 -12.29
N PRO A 87 -7.67 -1.72 -13.44
CA PRO A 87 -7.36 -3.14 -13.64
C PRO A 87 -6.43 -3.72 -12.57
N ALA A 88 -5.46 -2.93 -12.12
CA ALA A 88 -4.52 -3.32 -11.07
C ALA A 88 -5.23 -3.56 -9.72
N PHE A 89 -6.18 -2.70 -9.36
CA PHE A 89 -6.97 -2.87 -8.15
C PHE A 89 -7.84 -4.13 -8.23
N LEU A 90 -8.54 -4.32 -9.36
CA LEU A 90 -9.37 -5.51 -9.59
C LEU A 90 -8.55 -6.80 -9.58
N ALA A 91 -7.36 -6.80 -10.18
CA ALA A 91 -6.44 -7.94 -10.16
C ALA A 91 -5.95 -8.23 -8.73
N ALA A 92 -5.59 -7.20 -7.96
CA ALA A 92 -5.18 -7.36 -6.56
C ALA A 92 -6.33 -7.92 -5.71
N LEU A 93 -7.56 -7.41 -5.89
CA LEU A 93 -8.75 -7.89 -5.19
C LEU A 93 -9.08 -9.34 -5.58
N GLY A 94 -9.00 -9.67 -6.86
CA GLY A 94 -9.21 -11.02 -7.37
C GLY A 94 -8.18 -12.01 -6.81
N LEU A 95 -6.90 -11.62 -6.78
CA LEU A 95 -5.83 -12.42 -6.16
C LEU A 95 -6.09 -12.61 -4.66
N PHE A 96 -6.44 -11.55 -3.93
CA PHE A 96 -6.72 -11.65 -2.50
C PHE A 96 -7.93 -12.55 -2.22
N GLY A 97 -9.01 -12.39 -3.00
CA GLY A 97 -10.20 -13.26 -2.92
C GLY A 97 -9.87 -14.71 -3.24
N TRP A 98 -9.04 -14.97 -4.25
CA TRP A 98 -8.58 -16.30 -4.60
C TRP A 98 -7.76 -16.95 -3.48
N LEU A 99 -6.85 -16.20 -2.84
CA LEU A 99 -6.05 -16.69 -1.72
C LEU A 99 -6.89 -16.97 -0.47
N ALA A 100 -7.88 -16.11 -0.18
CA ALA A 100 -8.84 -16.31 0.89
C ALA A 100 -9.69 -17.57 0.67
N LEU A 101 -10.18 -17.77 -0.55
CA LEU A 101 -10.90 -18.97 -0.95
C LEU A 101 -10.03 -20.22 -0.86
N SER A 102 -8.80 -20.17 -1.37
CA SER A 102 -7.84 -21.27 -1.28
C SER A 102 -7.53 -21.68 0.16
N THR A 103 -7.56 -20.72 1.10
CA THR A 103 -7.38 -21.01 2.54
C THR A 103 -8.53 -21.83 3.11
N ALA A 104 -9.76 -21.65 2.62
CA ALA A 104 -10.92 -22.41 3.09
C ALA A 104 -10.87 -23.90 2.73
N TRP A 105 -10.14 -24.28 1.67
CA TRP A 105 -9.92 -25.68 1.28
C TRP A 105 -8.60 -26.27 1.78
N SER A 106 -7.78 -25.49 2.49
CA SER A 106 -6.49 -25.95 3.01
C SER A 106 -6.68 -26.94 4.17
N PRO A 107 -5.87 -28.02 4.27
CA PRO A 107 -5.86 -28.90 5.44
C PRO A 107 -5.53 -28.19 6.76
N ASP A 108 -4.76 -27.09 6.71
CA ASP A 108 -4.51 -26.19 7.83
C ASP A 108 -4.97 -24.76 7.46
N PRO A 109 -6.24 -24.41 7.69
CA PRO A 109 -6.74 -23.06 7.44
C PRO A 109 -6.11 -22.03 8.39
N GLY A 110 -5.67 -22.45 9.59
CA GLY A 110 -5.01 -21.57 10.54
C GLY A 110 -3.69 -21.03 10.00
N GLN A 111 -2.91 -21.86 9.30
CA GLN A 111 -1.72 -21.38 8.59
C GLN A 111 -2.08 -20.40 7.47
N GLY A 112 -3.09 -20.69 6.65
CA GLY A 112 -3.49 -19.81 5.55
C GLY A 112 -3.92 -18.42 6.03
N TRP A 113 -4.68 -18.34 7.14
CA TRP A 113 -5.04 -17.05 7.75
C TRP A 113 -3.82 -16.26 8.25
N ARG A 114 -2.81 -16.94 8.80
CA ARG A 114 -1.55 -16.29 9.21
C ARG A 114 -0.79 -15.74 8.01
N GLU A 115 -0.79 -16.43 6.87
CA GLU A 115 -0.16 -15.94 5.64
C GLU A 115 -0.94 -14.76 5.03
N LEU A 116 -2.28 -14.83 5.00
CA LEU A 116 -3.13 -13.70 4.59
C LEU A 116 -2.90 -12.48 5.48
N ALA A 117 -2.75 -12.67 6.80
CA ALA A 117 -2.43 -11.59 7.72
C ALA A 117 -1.06 -10.95 7.45
N ARG A 118 -0.10 -11.66 6.83
CA ARG A 118 1.17 -11.07 6.38
C ARG A 118 1.00 -10.21 5.13
N MET A 119 -0.05 -10.46 4.33
CA MET A 119 -0.45 -9.62 3.20
C MET A 119 -1.19 -8.34 3.63
N ARG A 120 -1.27 -8.02 4.93
CA ARG A 120 -1.91 -6.77 5.41
C ARG A 120 -1.35 -5.51 4.76
N TRP A 121 -0.10 -5.53 4.29
CA TRP A 121 0.53 -4.40 3.61
C TRP A 121 -0.10 -4.09 2.26
N PHE A 122 -0.90 -5.01 1.69
CA PHE A 122 -1.77 -4.70 0.55
C PHE A 122 -2.76 -3.58 0.85
N LEU A 123 -3.11 -3.35 2.13
CA LEU A 123 -3.93 -2.19 2.54
C LEU A 123 -3.22 -0.85 2.31
N MET A 124 -1.91 -0.83 2.07
CA MET A 124 -1.20 0.41 1.69
C MET A 124 -1.65 0.94 0.33
N LEU A 125 -1.96 0.05 -0.63
CA LEU A 125 -2.47 0.45 -1.94
C LEU A 125 -3.70 1.36 -1.78
N PRO A 126 -4.74 0.92 -1.04
CA PRO A 126 -5.85 1.80 -0.88
C PRO A 126 -5.56 3.03 -0.01
N LEU A 127 -4.80 2.89 1.08
CA LEU A 127 -4.48 4.02 1.96
C LEU A 127 -3.75 5.17 1.24
N LEU A 128 -2.94 4.86 0.24
CA LEU A 128 -2.15 5.85 -0.52
C LEU A 128 -2.87 6.37 -1.77
N PHE A 129 -3.98 5.76 -2.18
CA PHE A 129 -4.67 6.11 -3.42
C PHE A 129 -5.08 7.60 -3.51
N PRO A 130 -5.59 8.25 -2.45
CA PRO A 130 -5.96 9.67 -2.52
C PRO A 130 -4.79 10.62 -2.84
N VAL A 131 -3.54 10.19 -2.59
CA VAL A 131 -2.33 11.01 -2.80
C VAL A 131 -1.45 10.45 -3.93
N ILE A 132 -1.98 9.54 -4.75
CA ILE A 132 -1.21 8.87 -5.81
C ILE A 132 -0.67 9.81 -6.89
N GLU A 133 -1.29 10.99 -7.07
CA GLU A 133 -0.78 12.03 -7.98
C GLU A 133 0.62 12.52 -7.59
N ARG A 134 1.01 12.35 -6.32
CA ARG A 134 2.33 12.66 -5.78
C ARG A 134 3.26 11.44 -5.78
N ARG A 135 3.07 10.49 -6.71
CA ARG A 135 3.85 9.23 -6.82
C ARG A 135 5.37 9.40 -6.71
N GLY A 136 5.93 10.50 -7.21
CA GLY A 136 7.37 10.77 -7.10
C GLY A 136 7.83 10.94 -5.66
N MET A 137 7.05 11.64 -4.82
CA MET A 137 7.34 11.80 -3.40
C MET A 137 7.14 10.48 -2.64
N LEU A 138 6.10 9.72 -2.98
CA LEU A 138 5.84 8.40 -2.40
C LEU A 138 6.98 7.42 -2.72
N ALA A 139 7.42 7.37 -3.98
CA ALA A 139 8.55 6.56 -4.42
C ALA A 139 9.86 7.00 -3.74
N GLY A 140 10.08 8.31 -3.61
CA GLY A 140 11.22 8.86 -2.87
C GLY A 140 11.21 8.48 -1.39
N ALA A 141 10.05 8.52 -0.74
CA ALA A 141 9.90 8.10 0.66
C ALA A 141 10.17 6.59 0.84
N LEU A 142 9.65 5.76 -0.07
CA LEU A 142 9.93 4.32 -0.08
C LEU A 142 11.44 4.06 -0.28
N ALA A 143 12.07 4.74 -1.24
CA ALA A 143 13.51 4.62 -1.49
C ALA A 143 14.32 5.05 -0.26
N ALA A 144 13.95 6.15 0.40
CA ALA A 144 14.59 6.60 1.63
C ALA A 144 14.46 5.57 2.76
N GLY A 145 13.28 4.95 2.92
CA GLY A 145 13.07 3.85 3.85
C GLY A 145 13.98 2.65 3.56
N LEU A 146 14.07 2.22 2.31
CA LEU A 146 14.94 1.11 1.88
C LEU A 146 16.41 1.39 2.12
N ILE A 147 16.87 2.62 1.84
CA ILE A 147 18.25 3.05 2.12
C ILE A 147 18.50 3.01 3.63
N GLY A 148 17.58 3.56 4.44
CA GLY A 148 17.68 3.55 5.90
C GLY A 148 17.76 2.13 6.47
N ALA A 149 16.91 1.23 5.96
CA ALA A 149 16.91 -0.18 6.34
C ALA A 149 18.23 -0.89 5.97
N SER A 150 18.76 -0.63 4.78
CA SER A 150 20.03 -1.18 4.31
C SER A 150 21.20 -0.71 5.17
N VAL A 151 21.25 0.59 5.50
CA VAL A 151 22.26 1.16 6.39
C VAL A 151 22.17 0.56 7.79
N ALA A 152 20.96 0.40 8.34
CA ALA A 152 20.75 -0.23 9.64
C ALA A 152 21.20 -1.71 9.65
N GLN A 153 20.93 -2.44 8.57
CA GLN A 153 21.38 -3.82 8.41
C GLN A 153 22.91 -3.93 8.37
N ILE A 154 23.58 -3.07 7.59
CA ILE A 154 25.05 -2.99 7.54
C ILE A 154 25.61 -2.63 8.91
N ALA A 155 25.05 -1.62 9.57
CA ALA A 155 25.46 -1.18 10.91
C ALA A 155 25.35 -2.31 11.94
N SER A 156 24.28 -3.12 11.90
CA SER A 156 24.08 -4.24 12.82
C SER A 156 25.15 -5.34 12.73
N GLY A 157 25.90 -5.39 11.63
CA GLY A 157 27.05 -6.28 11.45
C GLY A 157 28.28 -5.88 12.26
N PHE A 158 28.35 -4.64 12.75
CA PHE A 158 29.45 -4.15 13.57
C PHE A 158 29.15 -4.33 15.07
N GLU A 159 30.12 -4.87 15.81
CA GLU A 159 30.04 -5.15 17.27
C GLU A 159 29.38 -4.02 18.10
N PRO A 160 29.76 -2.73 17.94
CA PRO A 160 29.19 -1.65 18.76
C PRO A 160 27.69 -1.42 18.57
N PHE A 161 27.16 -1.77 17.39
CA PHE A 161 25.77 -1.51 16.99
C PHE A 161 24.92 -2.78 17.03
N ARG A 162 25.54 -3.93 17.32
CA ARG A 162 24.88 -5.23 17.31
C ARG A 162 23.69 -5.27 18.26
N GLY A 163 23.79 -4.68 19.45
CA GLY A 163 22.70 -4.62 20.44
C GLY A 163 21.59 -3.61 20.12
N TRP A 164 21.90 -2.55 19.37
CA TRP A 164 20.94 -1.48 19.06
C TRP A 164 19.92 -1.89 17.98
N PHE A 165 20.34 -2.76 17.07
CA PHE A 165 19.52 -3.23 15.95
C PHE A 165 19.16 -4.71 16.03
N ALA A 166 19.56 -5.41 17.10
CA ALA A 166 19.21 -6.81 17.33
C ALA A 166 17.74 -6.97 17.76
N PHE A 167 16.82 -6.75 16.83
CA PHE A 167 15.46 -7.30 16.91
C PHE A 167 15.44 -8.79 16.53
N ARG A 168 16.44 -9.57 17.00
CA ARG A 168 16.52 -11.00 16.74
C ARG A 168 15.62 -11.74 17.72
N HIS A 169 14.55 -12.34 17.21
CA HIS A 169 13.93 -13.46 17.92
C HIS A 169 14.94 -14.63 17.91
N PRO A 170 15.33 -15.17 19.08
CA PRO A 170 16.21 -16.33 19.13
C PRO A 170 15.55 -17.48 18.37
N GLY A 171 16.18 -17.96 17.29
CA GLY A 171 15.71 -19.09 16.47
C GLY A 171 15.22 -18.78 15.05
N ARG A 172 15.21 -17.51 14.60
CA ARG A 172 14.92 -17.18 13.19
C ARG A 172 16.20 -16.77 12.44
N VAL A 173 16.64 -17.62 11.51
CA VAL A 173 17.60 -17.24 10.47
C VAL A 173 16.82 -16.42 9.44
N SER A 174 17.00 -15.11 9.46
CA SER A 174 16.53 -14.23 8.39
C SER A 174 17.43 -14.47 7.17
N GLY A 175 16.86 -15.12 6.15
CA GLY A 175 17.40 -15.11 4.78
C GLY A 175 17.19 -13.77 4.11
#